data_AF-A0A6I9XMX4-F1
#
_entry.id   AF-A0A6I9XMX4-F1
#
_cell.length_a   1.000
_cell.length_b   1.000
_cell.length_c   1.000
_cell.angle_alpha   90.00
_cell.angle_beta   90.00
_cell.angle_gamma   90.00
#
_symmetry.space_group_name_H-M   'P 1'
#
loop_
_entity.id
_entity.type
_entity.pdbx_description
1 polymer ?
#
loop_
_entity_poly.entity_id
_entity_poly.type
_entity_poly.pdbx_seq_one_letter_code
_entity_poly.pdbx_strand_id
1 'polypeptide(L)'
;MFFRNRFLFLLALAALLAFLSLSLQFLHLIPVKPIKDDGLHSKNRKRIMPNPLTESPAIDPIYEAQFYCNVPSISERSMEGHGPHYFKLISVHVLIRHGDRYPLYAIPRTKRPDIDCTLMPNRKPSHPLLEAFISHMSKGSEAQMDGSLNSLPRYPSHSLCEMGELTQTGIVQHLQNGQLLRDIYIKKHNLLPIDWTNKHLYLETTGKSRTLQSGLALLYSFLPDFDWKKINFRNQWSTIFCSGHCECQRRNHYLEEEQRHQYSLRVKKIDLEKTYADMARIVGIPTRQLRASNPIDSMLCHFCHNASFPCTKNGCIDIEHFKVIKKHQLEDEKDTNKVFVIFFFIFP
;
A
#
# COMPACT_ATOMS: atom_id res chain seq x y z
N MET A 1 -67.07 7.37 -18.53
CA MET A 1 -66.47 8.73 -18.55
C MET A 1 -65.75 9.13 -17.23
N PHE A 2 -65.59 8.24 -16.24
CA PHE A 2 -64.98 8.55 -14.93
C PHE A 2 -63.48 8.22 -14.78
N PHE A 3 -62.89 7.38 -15.66
CA PHE A 3 -61.48 6.96 -15.55
C PHE A 3 -60.48 7.96 -16.16
N ARG A 4 -60.89 8.73 -17.17
CA ARG A 4 -60.03 9.71 -17.87
C ARG A 4 -59.70 10.93 -16.99
N ASN A 5 -60.59 11.29 -16.06
CA ASN A 5 -60.35 12.38 -15.10
C ASN A 5 -59.36 11.99 -13.99
N ARG A 6 -59.35 10.73 -13.53
CA ARG A 6 -58.43 10.29 -12.46
C ARG A 6 -56.98 10.26 -12.92
N PHE A 7 -56.73 9.86 -14.16
CA PHE A 7 -55.37 9.84 -14.72
C PHE A 7 -54.80 11.25 -14.88
N LEU A 8 -55.60 12.19 -15.39
CA LEU A 8 -55.20 13.59 -15.50
C LEU A 8 -54.95 14.23 -14.12
N PHE A 9 -55.76 13.87 -13.12
CA PHE A 9 -55.56 14.34 -11.75
C PHE A 9 -54.26 13.81 -11.13
N LEU A 10 -53.94 12.53 -11.36
CA LEU A 10 -52.69 11.93 -10.89
C LEU A 10 -51.46 12.52 -11.58
N LEU A 11 -51.54 12.80 -12.88
CA LEU A 11 -50.48 13.48 -13.62
C LEU A 11 -50.27 14.92 -13.13
N ALA A 12 -51.35 15.66 -12.88
CA ALA A 12 -51.27 17.01 -12.33
C ALA A 12 -50.66 17.00 -10.91
N LEU A 13 -51.04 16.02 -10.07
CA LEU A 13 -50.49 15.85 -8.73
C LEU A 13 -48.99 15.49 -8.76
N ALA A 14 -48.59 14.59 -9.65
CA ALA A 14 -47.19 14.20 -9.83
C ALA A 14 -46.33 15.38 -10.33
N ALA A 15 -46.84 16.17 -11.28
CA ALA A 15 -46.17 17.37 -11.77
C ALA A 15 -46.03 18.43 -10.67
N LEU A 16 -47.07 18.64 -9.85
CA LEU A 16 -47.05 19.58 -8.73
C LEU A 16 -46.02 19.16 -7.67
N LEU A 17 -45.96 17.87 -7.33
CA LEU A 17 -45.01 17.32 -6.37
C LEU A 17 -43.56 17.41 -6.88
N ALA A 18 -43.33 17.16 -8.18
CA ALA A 18 -42.02 17.33 -8.79
C ALA A 18 -41.58 18.80 -8.77
N PHE A 19 -42.48 19.74 -9.06
CA PHE A 19 -42.19 21.17 -9.05
C PHE A 19 -41.93 21.69 -7.63
N LEU A 20 -42.69 21.23 -6.63
CA LEU A 20 -42.44 21.53 -5.21
C LEU A 20 -41.10 20.95 -4.72
N SER A 21 -40.77 19.72 -5.11
CA SER A 21 -39.47 19.09 -4.78
C SER A 21 -38.30 19.88 -5.37
N LEU A 22 -38.40 20.29 -6.64
CA LEU A 22 -37.35 21.10 -7.28
C LEU A 22 -37.24 22.48 -6.64
N SER A 23 -38.37 23.11 -6.29
CA SER A 23 -38.40 24.43 -5.65
C SER A 23 -37.81 24.40 -4.24
N LEU A 24 -38.08 23.35 -3.46
CA LEU A 24 -37.51 23.14 -2.12
C LEU A 24 -35.99 22.87 -2.17
N GLN A 25 -35.50 22.20 -3.20
CA GLN A 25 -34.07 22.00 -3.42
C GLN A 25 -33.35 23.29 -3.85
N PHE A 26 -33.99 24.14 -4.65
CA PHE A 26 -33.41 25.41 -5.10
C PHE A 26 -33.50 26.56 -4.07
N LEU A 27 -34.48 26.53 -3.16
CA LEU A 27 -34.69 27.60 -2.18
C LEU A 27 -34.01 27.39 -0.81
N HIS A 28 -33.26 26.29 -0.60
CA HIS A 28 -32.55 26.01 0.66
C HIS A 28 -33.42 26.20 1.94
N LEU A 29 -34.72 25.93 1.87
CA LEU A 29 -35.68 26.11 2.97
C LEU A 29 -35.79 24.90 3.92
N ILE A 30 -34.79 24.03 3.97
CA ILE A 30 -34.64 23.09 5.09
C ILE A 30 -33.82 23.81 6.17
N PRO A 31 -34.43 24.26 7.28
CA PRO A 31 -33.67 24.86 8.37
C PRO A 31 -32.86 23.76 9.05
N VAL A 32 -31.56 23.72 8.79
CA VAL A 32 -30.62 23.04 9.67
C VAL A 32 -30.55 23.88 10.94
N LYS A 33 -31.35 23.53 11.96
CA LYS A 33 -31.22 24.14 13.28
C LYS A 33 -29.77 23.96 13.76
N PRO A 34 -29.03 25.03 14.07
CA PRO A 34 -27.78 24.89 14.80
C PRO A 34 -28.14 24.48 16.23
N ILE A 35 -27.74 23.27 16.63
CA ILE A 35 -27.70 22.88 18.02
C ILE A 35 -26.65 23.77 18.69
N LYS A 36 -27.05 24.53 19.71
CA LYS A 36 -26.13 25.27 20.59
C LYS A 36 -25.21 24.27 21.28
N ASP A 37 -23.91 24.48 21.11
CA ASP A 37 -22.86 23.85 21.89
C ASP A 37 -22.95 24.36 23.34
N ASP A 38 -23.28 23.46 24.28
CA ASP A 38 -22.76 23.54 25.64
C ASP A 38 -21.60 22.53 25.73
N GLY A 39 -20.44 23.05 26.13
CA GLY A 39 -19.15 22.47 25.81
C GLY A 39 -18.86 21.10 26.41
N LEU A 40 -18.28 20.22 25.57
CA LEU A 40 -17.11 19.41 25.95
C LEU A 40 -16.41 18.91 24.68
N HIS A 41 -15.07 19.03 24.68
CA HIS A 41 -14.14 18.67 23.61
C HIS A 41 -14.46 17.36 22.85
N SER A 42 -14.80 17.46 21.56
CA SER A 42 -14.64 16.37 20.60
C SER A 42 -14.24 16.94 19.23
N LYS A 43 -12.95 16.82 18.86
CA LYS A 43 -12.45 17.20 17.54
C LYS A 43 -12.84 16.15 16.51
N ASN A 44 -14.09 16.15 16.07
CA ASN A 44 -14.49 15.50 14.82
C ASN A 44 -14.00 16.35 13.64
N ARG A 45 -12.87 15.97 13.03
CA ARG A 45 -12.51 16.49 11.69
C ARG A 45 -13.53 15.96 10.69
N LYS A 46 -14.57 16.76 10.40
CA LYS A 46 -15.38 16.57 9.19
C LYS A 46 -14.41 16.62 8.00
N ARG A 47 -14.33 15.54 7.23
CA ARG A 47 -13.56 15.45 5.99
C ARG A 47 -14.20 16.43 5.01
N ILE A 48 -13.61 17.61 4.85
CA ILE A 48 -13.95 18.53 3.77
C ILE A 48 -13.57 17.79 2.49
N MET A 49 -14.55 17.50 1.62
CA MET A 49 -14.25 16.98 0.28
C MET A 49 -13.42 18.07 -0.43
N PRO A 50 -12.21 17.76 -0.92
CA PRO A 50 -11.40 18.75 -1.61
C PRO A 50 -12.20 19.29 -2.80
N ASN A 51 -12.26 20.62 -2.92
CA ASN A 51 -12.79 21.27 -4.11
C ASN A 51 -11.98 20.77 -5.33
N PRO A 52 -12.60 20.18 -6.37
CA PRO A 52 -11.88 19.67 -7.54
C PRO A 52 -11.14 20.75 -8.34
N LEU A 53 -11.29 22.04 -7.99
CA LEU A 53 -10.67 23.19 -8.64
C LEU A 53 -9.47 23.79 -7.88
N THR A 54 -9.06 23.24 -6.73
CA THR A 54 -7.78 23.65 -6.10
C THR A 54 -6.62 22.96 -6.79
N GLU A 55 -5.60 23.72 -7.21
CA GLU A 55 -4.33 23.18 -7.67
C GLU A 55 -3.84 22.12 -6.68
N SER A 56 -3.44 20.96 -7.21
CA SER A 56 -2.90 19.89 -6.38
C SER A 56 -1.70 20.45 -5.60
N PRO A 57 -1.64 20.27 -4.26
CA PRO A 57 -0.58 20.85 -3.46
C PRO A 57 0.80 20.49 -4.03
N ALA A 58 1.76 21.40 -3.85
CA ALA A 58 3.14 21.15 -4.24
C ALA A 58 3.61 19.83 -3.60
N ILE A 59 4.14 18.92 -4.42
CA ILE A 59 4.61 17.62 -3.98
C ILE A 59 5.76 17.83 -3.00
N ASP A 60 5.55 17.53 -1.72
CA ASP A 60 6.59 17.52 -0.69
C ASP A 60 7.21 16.11 -0.60
N PRO A 61 8.48 15.94 -1.02
CA PRO A 61 9.14 14.64 -1.01
C PRO A 61 9.24 14.01 0.39
N ILE A 62 9.32 14.82 1.44
CA ILE A 62 9.44 14.34 2.82
C ILE A 62 8.09 13.82 3.30
N TYR A 63 7.03 14.61 3.10
CA TYR A 63 5.67 14.19 3.43
C TYR A 63 5.29 12.89 2.70
N GLU A 64 5.55 12.80 1.40
CA GLU A 64 5.28 11.59 0.60
C GLU A 64 6.13 10.39 1.06
N ALA A 65 7.38 10.62 1.47
CA ALA A 65 8.21 9.57 2.05
C ALA A 65 7.66 9.08 3.41
N GLN A 66 7.19 9.98 4.28
CA GLN A 66 6.57 9.61 5.56
C GLN A 66 5.31 8.77 5.33
N PHE A 67 4.48 9.18 4.37
CA PHE A 67 3.30 8.43 3.97
C PHE A 67 3.68 7.05 3.41
N TYR A 68 4.70 6.99 2.55
CA TYR A 68 5.21 5.73 2.00
C TYR A 68 5.72 4.76 3.09
N CYS A 69 6.42 5.26 4.11
CA CYS A 69 6.89 4.42 5.22
C CYS A 69 5.74 3.73 5.95
N ASN A 70 4.55 4.35 5.94
CA ASN A 70 3.31 3.80 6.49
C ASN A 70 3.51 3.19 7.89
N VAL A 71 4.17 3.94 8.78
CA VAL A 71 4.51 3.44 10.12
C VAL A 71 3.20 3.20 10.89
N PRO A 72 2.96 1.96 11.38
CA PRO A 72 1.76 1.58 12.14
C PRO A 72 1.52 2.48 13.36
N SER A 73 0.72 3.53 13.21
CA SER A 73 0.43 4.50 14.27
C SER A 73 -1.06 4.75 14.47
N ILE A 74 -1.84 4.71 13.39
CA ILE A 74 -3.31 4.89 13.41
C ILE A 74 -3.93 3.96 12.37
N SER A 75 -5.02 3.28 12.71
CA SER A 75 -5.84 2.56 11.74
C SER A 75 -6.72 3.54 10.97
N GLU A 76 -6.35 3.84 9.72
CA GLU A 76 -7.24 4.56 8.83
C GLU A 76 -8.34 3.62 8.34
N ARG A 77 -9.60 3.91 8.74
CA ARG A 77 -10.77 3.22 8.18
C ARG A 77 -11.16 3.91 6.88
N SER A 78 -11.12 3.17 5.78
CA SER A 78 -11.61 3.63 4.47
C SER A 78 -13.08 3.25 4.27
N MET A 79 -13.62 3.51 3.07
CA MET A 79 -14.94 3.04 2.64
C MET A 79 -14.97 1.53 2.34
N GLU A 80 -13.89 0.79 2.61
CA GLU A 80 -13.81 -0.65 2.36
C GLU A 80 -14.99 -1.41 2.99
N GLY A 81 -15.58 -2.31 2.20
CA GLY A 81 -16.76 -3.08 2.59
C GLY A 81 -18.00 -2.23 2.93
N HIS A 82 -18.09 -0.99 2.46
CA HIS A 82 -19.35 -0.26 2.39
C HIS A 82 -20.00 -0.50 1.03
N GLY A 83 -21.29 -0.80 1.05
CA GLY A 83 -22.12 -0.96 -0.13
C GLY A 83 -23.58 -0.80 0.24
N PRO A 84 -24.49 -0.55 -0.72
CA PRO A 84 -25.90 -0.45 -0.42
C PRO A 84 -26.43 -1.76 0.17
N HIS A 85 -27.38 -1.67 1.10
CA HIS A 85 -27.88 -2.82 1.89
C HIS A 85 -28.50 -3.95 1.06
N TYR A 86 -28.91 -3.68 -0.17
CA TYR A 86 -29.48 -4.65 -1.11
C TYR A 86 -28.44 -5.35 -1.99
N PHE A 87 -27.16 -4.99 -1.88
CA PHE A 87 -26.08 -5.72 -2.51
C PHE A 87 -25.58 -6.84 -1.59
N LYS A 88 -25.25 -7.98 -2.19
CA LYS A 88 -24.59 -9.09 -1.51
C LYS A 88 -23.14 -9.17 -1.97
N LEU A 89 -22.20 -9.22 -1.02
CA LEU A 89 -20.80 -9.50 -1.32
C LEU A 89 -20.66 -10.95 -1.80
N ILE A 90 -20.04 -11.15 -2.98
CA ILE A 90 -19.87 -12.47 -3.60
C ILE A 90 -18.41 -12.93 -3.51
N SER A 91 -17.45 -12.04 -3.76
CA SER A 91 -16.03 -12.34 -3.70
C SER A 91 -15.22 -11.10 -3.30
N VAL A 92 -14.01 -11.34 -2.79
CA VAL A 92 -13.02 -10.31 -2.46
C VAL A 92 -11.68 -10.76 -3.03
N HIS A 93 -10.99 -9.84 -3.71
CA HIS A 93 -9.66 -10.08 -4.25
C HIS A 93 -8.71 -9.03 -3.66
N VAL A 94 -7.67 -9.48 -2.98
CA VAL A 94 -6.69 -8.61 -2.34
C VAL A 94 -5.33 -8.80 -3.03
N LEU A 95 -4.90 -7.78 -3.77
CA LEU A 95 -3.52 -7.68 -4.24
C LEU A 95 -2.78 -6.68 -3.36
N ILE A 96 -1.74 -7.14 -2.68
CA ILE A 96 -1.02 -6.32 -1.71
C ILE A 96 0.49 -6.50 -1.82
N ARG A 97 1.22 -5.41 -1.65
CA ARG A 97 2.68 -5.42 -1.58
C ARG A 97 3.14 -5.99 -0.23
N HIS A 98 4.34 -6.55 -0.21
CA HIS A 98 5.04 -6.83 1.04
C HIS A 98 5.13 -5.57 1.94
N GLY A 99 5.27 -5.77 3.25
CA GLY A 99 5.45 -4.67 4.21
C GLY A 99 6.84 -4.04 4.16
N ASP A 100 7.09 -3.15 5.11
CA ASP A 100 8.40 -2.55 5.36
C ASP A 100 9.51 -3.60 5.50
N ARG A 101 10.67 -3.28 4.91
CA ARG A 101 11.79 -4.21 4.75
C ARG A 101 13.11 -3.48 4.81
N TYR A 102 14.16 -4.24 5.12
CA TYR A 102 15.53 -3.83 4.90
C TYR A 102 15.80 -3.58 3.39
N PRO A 103 16.74 -2.71 3.01
CA PRO A 103 17.00 -2.40 1.61
C PRO A 103 17.45 -3.62 0.81
N LEU A 104 17.12 -3.64 -0.47
CA LEU A 104 17.63 -4.55 -1.50
C LEU A 104 18.97 -4.08 -2.04
N TYR A 105 19.24 -2.78 -1.99
CA TYR A 105 20.49 -2.18 -2.46
C TYR A 105 21.15 -1.34 -1.38
N ALA A 106 22.46 -1.46 -1.26
CA ALA A 106 23.26 -0.65 -0.33
C ALA A 106 23.95 0.49 -1.08
N ILE A 107 24.14 1.61 -0.42
CA ILE A 107 25.07 2.65 -0.89
C ILE A 107 26.49 2.07 -0.77
N PRO A 108 27.30 2.05 -1.85
CA PRO A 108 28.64 1.47 -1.79
C PRO A 108 29.54 2.23 -0.81
N ARG A 109 30.46 1.52 -0.15
CA ARG A 109 31.45 2.08 0.79
C ARG A 109 30.86 2.80 2.00
N THR A 110 29.60 2.55 2.34
CA THR A 110 28.99 3.04 3.58
C THR A 110 28.69 1.89 4.53
N LYS A 111 28.57 2.20 5.83
CA LYS A 111 28.03 1.27 6.80
C LYS A 111 26.55 1.04 6.49
N ARG A 112 26.09 -0.21 6.58
CA ARG A 112 24.67 -0.54 6.46
C ARG A 112 23.92 -0.09 7.72
N PRO A 113 22.64 0.29 7.64
CA PRO A 113 21.86 0.67 8.82
C PRO A 113 21.73 -0.51 9.78
N ASP A 114 21.93 -0.25 11.06
CA ASP A 114 21.83 -1.27 12.11
C ASP A 114 20.36 -1.43 12.50
N ILE A 115 19.68 -2.35 11.83
CA ILE A 115 18.25 -2.61 12.01
C ILE A 115 18.10 -4.06 12.43
N ASP A 116 17.39 -4.27 13.53
CA ASP A 116 17.11 -5.59 14.09
C ASP A 116 15.78 -6.14 13.53
N CYS A 117 15.84 -7.27 12.85
CA CYS A 117 14.70 -7.95 12.22
C CYS A 117 14.04 -9.00 13.14
N THR A 118 14.54 -9.19 14.36
CA THR A 118 13.94 -10.10 15.34
C THR A 118 12.58 -9.57 15.79
N LEU A 119 11.56 -10.42 15.80
CA LEU A 119 10.23 -10.03 16.27
C LEU A 119 10.18 -10.02 17.79
N MET A 120 9.85 -8.86 18.37
CA MET A 120 9.71 -8.66 19.81
C MET A 120 8.37 -7.97 20.11
N PRO A 121 7.40 -8.64 20.78
CA PRO A 121 6.09 -8.08 21.10
C PRO A 121 6.13 -6.73 21.83
N ASN A 122 7.16 -6.48 22.64
CA ASN A 122 7.31 -5.25 23.42
C ASN A 122 8.00 -4.11 22.65
N ARG A 123 8.64 -4.39 21.51
CA ARG A 123 9.30 -3.37 20.67
C ARG A 123 8.28 -2.64 19.81
N LYS A 124 8.42 -1.32 19.63
CA LYS A 124 7.55 -0.55 18.73
C LYS A 124 8.11 -0.53 17.29
N PRO A 125 7.24 -0.53 16.26
CA PRO A 125 5.79 -0.72 16.34
C PRO A 125 5.44 -2.16 16.74
N SER A 126 4.29 -2.34 17.41
CA SER A 126 3.80 -3.65 17.86
C SER A 126 2.31 -3.81 17.59
N HIS A 127 1.85 -5.04 17.62
CA HIS A 127 0.46 -5.43 17.45
C HIS A 127 0.04 -6.40 18.57
N PRO A 128 -1.20 -6.33 19.10
CA PRO A 128 -1.67 -7.29 20.12
C PRO A 128 -1.58 -8.76 19.71
N LEU A 129 -1.70 -9.04 18.40
CA LEU A 129 -1.58 -10.40 17.85
C LEU A 129 -0.13 -10.82 17.53
N LEU A 130 0.89 -9.98 17.76
CA LEU A 130 2.26 -10.27 17.34
C LEU A 130 2.85 -11.50 18.05
N GLU A 131 2.62 -11.63 19.36
CA GLU A 131 3.10 -12.79 20.12
C GLU A 131 2.43 -14.10 19.66
N ALA A 132 1.11 -14.07 19.50
CA ALA A 132 0.34 -15.21 19.05
C ALA A 132 0.71 -15.60 17.61
N PHE A 133 0.98 -14.62 16.75
CA PHE A 133 1.52 -14.82 15.40
C PHE A 133 2.86 -15.57 15.44
N ILE A 134 3.83 -15.12 16.24
CA ILE A 134 5.14 -15.78 16.36
C ILE A 134 4.96 -17.24 16.82
N SER A 135 4.13 -17.47 17.84
CA SER A 135 3.82 -18.79 18.37
C SER A 135 3.12 -19.70 17.35
N HIS A 136 2.25 -19.15 16.51
CA HIS A 136 1.55 -19.90 15.47
C HIS A 136 2.48 -20.24 14.30
N MET A 137 3.32 -19.29 13.87
CA MET A 137 4.26 -19.49 12.76
C MET A 137 5.34 -20.52 13.09
N SER A 138 5.73 -20.70 14.36
CA SER A 138 6.69 -21.74 14.75
C SER A 138 6.15 -23.16 14.51
N LYS A 139 4.82 -23.35 14.59
CA LYS A 139 4.13 -24.66 14.45
C LYS A 139 3.83 -25.06 13.01
N GLY A 140 4.03 -24.18 12.03
CA GLY A 140 3.61 -24.37 10.64
C GLY A 140 4.36 -25.41 9.80
N SER A 141 4.96 -26.44 10.41
CA SER A 141 5.62 -27.54 9.68
C SER A 141 4.65 -28.40 8.88
N GLU A 142 3.34 -28.33 9.16
CA GLU A 142 2.28 -29.09 8.48
C GLU A 142 1.69 -28.37 7.25
N ALA A 143 2.16 -27.16 6.93
CA ALA A 143 1.64 -26.41 5.79
C ALA A 143 1.97 -27.10 4.46
N GLN A 144 0.99 -27.20 3.55
CA GLN A 144 1.24 -27.63 2.17
C GLN A 144 1.57 -26.40 1.33
N MET A 145 2.84 -25.98 1.26
CA MET A 145 3.26 -24.93 0.31
C MET A 145 3.92 -25.55 -0.92
N ASP A 146 3.89 -24.82 -2.04
CA ASP A 146 4.70 -25.19 -3.21
C ASP A 146 6.19 -25.30 -2.83
N GLY A 147 6.93 -26.17 -3.52
CA GLY A 147 8.27 -26.60 -3.09
C GLY A 147 9.26 -25.48 -2.79
N SER A 148 9.28 -24.41 -3.60
CA SER A 148 10.17 -23.26 -3.39
C SER A 148 9.80 -22.39 -2.19
N LEU A 149 8.56 -22.47 -1.70
CA LEU A 149 8.07 -21.71 -0.55
C LEU A 149 8.32 -22.44 0.77
N ASN A 150 8.32 -23.78 0.77
CA ASN A 150 8.55 -24.59 1.99
C ASN A 150 9.91 -24.34 2.64
N SER A 151 10.93 -23.94 1.87
CA SER A 151 12.27 -23.64 2.39
C SER A 151 12.41 -22.20 2.93
N LEU A 152 11.41 -21.34 2.71
CA LEU A 152 11.48 -19.96 3.16
C LEU A 152 11.08 -19.83 4.64
N PRO A 153 11.76 -18.94 5.40
CA PRO A 153 11.39 -18.67 6.78
C PRO A 153 10.01 -18.02 6.86
N ARG A 154 9.17 -18.48 7.79
CA ARG A 154 7.78 -17.99 7.96
C ARG A 154 7.68 -16.64 8.65
N TYR A 155 8.74 -16.20 9.32
CA TYR A 155 8.87 -14.86 9.90
C TYR A 155 10.36 -14.47 9.97
N PRO A 156 10.70 -13.17 10.03
CA PRO A 156 12.09 -12.70 10.16
C PRO A 156 12.61 -12.89 11.59
N SER A 157 13.89 -13.21 11.73
CA SER A 157 14.48 -13.56 13.03
C SER A 157 15.95 -13.15 13.20
N HIS A 158 16.52 -12.39 12.26
CA HIS A 158 17.92 -11.96 12.36
C HIS A 158 18.06 -10.72 13.24
N SER A 159 19.00 -10.74 14.17
CA SER A 159 19.35 -9.59 15.02
C SER A 159 19.97 -8.43 14.22
N LEU A 160 20.55 -8.72 13.06
CA LEU A 160 20.91 -7.76 12.03
C LEU A 160 20.24 -8.19 10.73
N CYS A 161 19.33 -7.36 10.23
CA CYS A 161 18.56 -7.66 9.02
C CYS A 161 19.46 -7.96 7.80
N GLU A 162 19.06 -8.95 7.01
CA GLU A 162 19.62 -9.21 5.70
C GLU A 162 18.99 -8.34 4.61
N MET A 163 19.67 -8.25 3.45
CA MET A 163 19.19 -7.47 2.30
C MET A 163 17.80 -7.94 1.84
N GLY A 164 16.82 -7.05 1.88
CA GLY A 164 15.45 -7.34 1.49
C GLY A 164 14.64 -8.19 2.48
N GLU A 165 15.14 -8.40 3.70
CA GLU A 165 14.42 -9.05 4.79
C GLU A 165 13.28 -8.17 5.30
N LEU A 166 12.14 -8.78 5.63
CA LEU A 166 11.00 -8.06 6.20
C LEU A 166 11.31 -7.65 7.65
N THR A 167 10.90 -6.46 8.05
CA THR A 167 11.13 -5.98 9.42
C THR A 167 9.90 -6.25 10.30
N GLN A 168 10.02 -6.02 11.61
CA GLN A 168 8.86 -6.02 12.51
C GLN A 168 7.81 -4.99 12.09
N THR A 169 8.22 -3.82 11.59
CA THR A 169 7.29 -2.82 11.04
C THR A 169 6.47 -3.43 9.91
N GLY A 170 7.11 -4.16 8.99
CA GLY A 170 6.42 -4.84 7.89
C GLY A 170 5.44 -5.92 8.35
N ILE A 171 5.79 -6.70 9.38
CA ILE A 171 4.87 -7.67 9.99
C ILE A 171 3.67 -6.97 10.62
N VAL A 172 3.90 -5.90 11.39
CA VAL A 172 2.82 -5.17 12.08
C VAL A 172 1.88 -4.48 11.08
N GLN A 173 2.41 -3.92 9.99
CA GLN A 173 1.58 -3.38 8.90
C GLN A 173 0.60 -4.42 8.38
N HIS A 174 1.06 -5.66 8.14
CA HIS A 174 0.19 -6.73 7.63
C HIS A 174 -0.75 -7.31 8.69
N LEU A 175 -0.34 -7.38 9.95
CA LEU A 175 -1.25 -7.72 11.06
C LEU A 175 -2.39 -6.71 11.18
N GLN A 176 -2.13 -5.42 10.99
CA GLN A 176 -3.16 -4.38 10.97
C GLN A 176 -4.09 -4.52 9.76
N ASN A 177 -3.52 -4.74 8.57
CA ASN A 177 -4.29 -4.93 7.35
C ASN A 177 -5.23 -6.13 7.47
N GLY A 178 -4.74 -7.29 7.90
CA GLY A 178 -5.59 -8.47 8.04
C GLY A 178 -6.62 -8.33 9.15
N GLN A 179 -6.33 -7.60 10.24
CA GLN A 179 -7.34 -7.27 11.26
C GLN A 179 -8.46 -6.39 10.68
N LEU A 180 -8.11 -5.36 9.90
CA LEU A 180 -9.10 -4.53 9.21
C LEU A 180 -9.98 -5.37 8.28
N LEU A 181 -9.36 -6.22 7.47
CA LEU A 181 -10.07 -7.12 6.57
C LEU A 181 -10.96 -8.12 7.33
N ARG A 182 -10.54 -8.60 8.50
CA ARG A 182 -11.35 -9.48 9.34
C ARG A 182 -12.60 -8.80 9.84
N ASP A 183 -12.46 -7.59 10.36
CA ASP A 183 -13.58 -6.82 10.90
C ASP A 183 -14.63 -6.55 9.83
N ILE A 184 -14.18 -6.30 8.59
CA ILE A 184 -15.05 -6.03 7.46
C ILE A 184 -15.63 -7.32 6.87
N TYR A 185 -14.80 -8.25 6.43
CA TYR A 185 -15.25 -9.37 5.60
C TYR A 185 -15.70 -10.59 6.39
N ILE A 186 -15.10 -10.84 7.55
CA ILE A 186 -15.49 -11.98 8.39
C ILE A 186 -16.61 -11.56 9.34
N LYS A 187 -16.42 -10.51 10.13
CA LYS A 187 -17.38 -10.14 11.18
C LYS A 187 -18.62 -9.42 10.66
N LYS A 188 -18.46 -8.47 9.73
CA LYS A 188 -19.59 -7.68 9.20
C LYS A 188 -20.29 -8.38 8.04
N HIS A 189 -19.53 -8.90 7.07
CA HIS A 189 -20.10 -9.49 5.85
C HIS A 189 -20.29 -11.01 5.86
N ASN A 190 -19.75 -11.72 6.86
CA ASN A 190 -19.79 -13.19 6.93
C ASN A 190 -19.36 -13.85 5.61
N LEU A 191 -18.28 -13.34 5.00
CA LEU A 191 -17.79 -13.76 3.67
C LEU A 191 -17.45 -15.26 3.65
N LEU A 192 -16.88 -15.77 4.75
CA LEU A 192 -16.55 -17.18 4.88
C LEU A 192 -17.57 -17.89 5.78
N PRO A 193 -18.08 -19.07 5.37
CA PRO A 193 -18.90 -19.89 6.24
C PRO A 193 -18.07 -20.47 7.39
N ILE A 194 -18.74 -20.91 8.46
CA ILE A 194 -18.09 -21.46 9.67
C ILE A 194 -17.22 -22.68 9.33
N ASP A 195 -17.68 -23.51 8.41
CA ASP A 195 -17.07 -24.75 7.93
C ASP A 195 -16.24 -24.55 6.65
N TRP A 196 -15.68 -23.35 6.43
CA TRP A 196 -14.89 -23.06 5.24
C TRP A 196 -13.76 -24.08 5.00
N THR A 197 -13.49 -24.28 3.71
CA THR A 197 -12.50 -25.22 3.18
C THR A 197 -11.54 -24.48 2.24
N ASN A 198 -10.49 -25.16 1.77
CA ASN A 198 -9.52 -24.64 0.81
C ASN A 198 -10.12 -24.14 -0.52
N LYS A 199 -11.38 -24.46 -0.83
CA LYS A 199 -12.12 -23.93 -1.99
C LYS A 199 -12.54 -22.46 -1.84
N HIS A 200 -12.59 -21.96 -0.61
CA HIS A 200 -13.05 -20.61 -0.30
C HIS A 200 -11.91 -19.59 -0.16
N LEU A 201 -10.66 -20.07 -0.10
CA LEU A 201 -9.49 -19.24 0.14
C LEU A 201 -8.41 -19.57 -0.88
N TYR A 202 -8.06 -18.58 -1.69
CA TYR A 202 -7.01 -18.68 -2.69
C TYR A 202 -5.83 -17.79 -2.31
N LEU A 203 -4.63 -18.36 -2.25
CA LEU A 203 -3.43 -17.68 -1.78
C LEU A 203 -2.29 -17.85 -2.77
N GLU A 204 -1.72 -16.72 -3.19
CA GLU A 204 -0.55 -16.68 -4.06
C GLU A 204 0.49 -15.72 -3.52
N THR A 205 1.75 -16.06 -3.72
CA THR A 205 2.88 -15.19 -3.38
C THR A 205 4.01 -15.40 -4.38
N THR A 206 4.84 -14.38 -4.57
CA THR A 206 6.14 -14.59 -5.21
C THR A 206 7.06 -15.40 -4.30
N GLY A 207 8.06 -16.07 -4.88
CA GLY A 207 9.09 -16.84 -4.16
C GLY A 207 10.12 -16.01 -3.37
N LYS A 208 9.68 -14.94 -2.69
CA LYS A 208 10.51 -14.11 -1.80
C LYS A 208 10.01 -14.25 -0.37
N SER A 209 10.94 -14.41 0.59
CA SER A 209 10.61 -14.54 2.02
C SER A 209 9.71 -13.39 2.50
N ARG A 210 10.07 -12.14 2.21
CA ARG A 210 9.30 -10.95 2.58
C ARG A 210 7.84 -10.95 2.10
N THR A 211 7.54 -11.53 0.92
CA THR A 211 6.16 -11.58 0.40
C THR A 211 5.38 -12.69 1.08
N LEU A 212 5.99 -13.87 1.27
CA LEU A 212 5.37 -14.97 2.02
C LEU A 212 5.07 -14.55 3.47
N GLN A 213 6.05 -13.98 4.16
CA GLN A 213 5.94 -13.51 5.54
C GLN A 213 4.86 -12.43 5.70
N SER A 214 4.79 -11.49 4.75
CA SER A 214 3.73 -10.47 4.71
C SER A 214 2.35 -11.11 4.55
N GLY A 215 2.22 -12.06 3.61
CA GLY A 215 0.98 -12.80 3.38
C GLY A 215 0.55 -13.63 4.60
N LEU A 216 1.50 -14.26 5.30
CA LEU A 216 1.24 -15.01 6.53
C LEU A 216 0.80 -14.10 7.69
N ALA A 217 1.42 -12.92 7.86
CA ALA A 217 1.02 -11.95 8.87
C ALA A 217 -0.40 -11.41 8.61
N LEU A 218 -0.71 -11.08 7.35
CA LEU A 218 -2.05 -10.68 6.95
C LEU A 218 -3.06 -11.80 7.20
N LEU A 219 -2.75 -13.01 6.72
CA LEU A 219 -3.63 -14.17 6.88
C LEU A 219 -3.89 -14.50 8.35
N TYR A 220 -2.86 -14.45 9.19
CA TYR A 220 -3.01 -14.76 10.61
C TYR A 220 -3.97 -13.79 11.31
N SER A 221 -3.87 -12.48 11.03
CA SER A 221 -4.82 -11.52 11.63
C SER A 221 -6.22 -11.59 10.99
N PHE A 222 -6.31 -11.98 9.71
CA PHE A 222 -7.56 -12.20 8.98
C PHE A 222 -8.33 -13.43 9.51
N LEU A 223 -7.62 -14.55 9.70
CA LEU A 223 -8.12 -15.83 10.20
C LEU A 223 -7.19 -16.36 11.32
N PRO A 224 -7.27 -15.86 12.55
CA PRO A 224 -6.39 -16.36 13.62
C PRO A 224 -6.54 -17.84 13.87
N ASP A 225 -5.41 -18.45 14.21
CA ASP A 225 -5.30 -19.86 14.54
C ASP A 225 -5.85 -20.78 13.45
N PHE A 226 -5.72 -20.36 12.18
CA PHE A 226 -6.10 -21.18 11.03
C PHE A 226 -5.42 -22.56 11.08
N ASP A 227 -6.10 -23.56 10.52
CA ASP A 227 -5.54 -24.89 10.35
C ASP A 227 -4.55 -24.89 9.18
N TRP A 228 -3.29 -25.20 9.45
CA TRP A 228 -2.23 -25.29 8.44
C TRP A 228 -2.55 -26.27 7.30
N LYS A 229 -3.37 -27.31 7.56
CA LYS A 229 -3.80 -28.27 6.52
C LYS A 229 -4.76 -27.65 5.50
N LYS A 230 -5.41 -26.54 5.83
CA LYS A 230 -6.30 -25.79 4.93
C LYS A 230 -5.56 -24.70 4.15
N ILE A 231 -4.31 -24.40 4.50
CA ILE A 231 -3.53 -23.32 3.90
C ILE A 231 -2.61 -23.89 2.83
N ASN A 232 -2.75 -23.34 1.61
CA ASN A 232 -1.88 -23.64 0.50
C ASN A 232 -1.51 -22.34 -0.24
N PHE A 233 -0.27 -21.90 -0.08
CA PHE A 233 0.30 -20.80 -0.85
C PHE A 233 0.89 -21.32 -2.15
N ARG A 234 0.44 -20.76 -3.27
CA ARG A 234 1.00 -21.05 -4.59
C ARG A 234 2.11 -20.06 -4.94
N ASN A 235 3.20 -20.58 -5.49
CA ASN A 235 4.32 -19.76 -5.92
C ASN A 235 4.06 -19.15 -7.29
N GLN A 236 4.18 -17.83 -7.38
CA GLN A 236 4.15 -17.08 -8.62
C GLN A 236 5.56 -16.64 -9.02
N TRP A 237 5.94 -16.98 -10.25
CA TRP A 237 7.29 -16.73 -10.78
C TRP A 237 7.55 -15.27 -11.15
N SER A 238 6.48 -14.46 -11.23
CA SER A 238 6.57 -13.07 -11.63
C SER A 238 5.67 -12.18 -10.78
N THR A 239 6.09 -10.92 -10.62
CA THR A 239 5.33 -9.89 -9.90
C THR A 239 4.06 -9.44 -10.63
N ILE A 240 3.85 -9.90 -11.88
CA ILE A 240 2.59 -9.72 -12.61
C ILE A 240 1.57 -10.84 -12.32
N PHE A 241 1.92 -11.83 -11.50
CA PHE A 241 1.04 -12.95 -11.11
C PHE A 241 0.40 -13.63 -12.33
N CYS A 242 1.22 -13.90 -13.35
CA CYS A 242 0.78 -14.59 -14.55
C CYS A 242 1.63 -15.83 -14.81
N SER A 243 0.94 -16.97 -14.95
CA SER A 243 1.54 -18.30 -15.01
C SER A 243 1.41 -18.98 -16.38
N GLY A 244 1.33 -18.22 -17.48
CA GLY A 244 1.48 -18.80 -18.83
C GLY A 244 0.99 -17.96 -20.01
N HIS A 245 -0.14 -17.26 -19.88
CA HIS A 245 -0.78 -16.57 -21.03
C HIS A 245 -0.43 -15.08 -21.18
N CYS A 246 0.46 -14.54 -20.34
CA CYS A 246 0.87 -13.12 -20.39
C CYS A 246 2.32 -12.93 -20.85
N GLU A 247 2.93 -13.97 -21.41
CA GLU A 247 4.26 -13.86 -21.99
C GLU A 247 4.19 -13.08 -23.31
N CYS A 248 4.49 -11.79 -23.23
CA CYS A 248 4.62 -10.94 -24.40
C CYS A 248 6.08 -10.88 -24.83
N GLN A 249 6.41 -11.49 -25.97
CA GLN A 249 7.77 -11.54 -26.52
C GLN A 249 8.39 -10.14 -26.73
N ARG A 250 7.55 -9.15 -27.10
CA ARG A 250 7.98 -7.76 -27.30
C ARG A 250 8.09 -6.94 -26.01
N ARG A 251 7.60 -7.44 -24.87
CA ARG A 251 7.60 -6.70 -23.59
C ARG A 251 9.00 -6.27 -23.18
N ASN A 252 9.96 -7.18 -23.22
CA ASN A 252 11.32 -6.89 -22.76
C ASN A 252 12.00 -5.84 -23.66
N HIS A 253 11.74 -5.88 -24.97
CA HIS A 253 12.21 -4.86 -25.91
C HIS A 253 11.73 -3.46 -25.51
N TYR A 254 10.41 -3.28 -25.34
CA TYR A 254 9.86 -1.99 -24.95
C TYR A 254 10.27 -1.56 -23.54
N LEU A 255 10.45 -2.52 -22.62
CA LEU A 255 10.95 -2.24 -21.28
C LEU A 255 12.39 -1.69 -21.32
N GLU A 256 13.25 -2.25 -22.16
CA GLU A 256 14.62 -1.76 -22.34
C GLU A 256 14.66 -0.38 -23.02
N GLU A 257 13.83 -0.16 -24.04
CA GLU A 257 13.71 1.14 -24.71
C GLU A 257 13.26 2.23 -23.71
N GLU A 258 12.24 1.93 -22.91
CA GLU A 258 11.76 2.84 -21.88
C GLU A 258 12.82 3.09 -20.80
N GLN A 259 13.54 2.05 -20.35
CA GLN A 259 14.64 2.23 -19.40
C GLN A 259 15.75 3.14 -19.93
N ARG A 260 16.11 3.03 -21.22
CA ARG A 260 17.10 3.90 -21.86
C ARG A 260 16.58 5.32 -22.02
N HIS A 261 15.31 5.48 -22.41
CA HIS A 261 14.65 6.77 -22.53
C HIS A 261 14.64 7.50 -21.17
N GLN A 262 14.17 6.83 -20.13
CA GLN A 262 14.18 7.35 -18.77
C GLN A 262 15.59 7.72 -18.33
N TYR A 263 16.58 6.83 -18.49
CA TYR A 263 17.97 7.15 -18.14
C TYR A 263 18.48 8.44 -18.81
N SER A 264 18.20 8.62 -20.11
CA SER A 264 18.56 9.83 -20.86
C SER A 264 17.91 11.09 -20.26
N LEU A 265 16.63 11.02 -19.89
CA LEU A 265 15.93 12.13 -19.23
C LEU A 265 16.53 12.46 -17.87
N ARG A 266 16.87 11.44 -17.07
CA ARG A 266 17.46 11.63 -15.73
C ARG A 266 18.82 12.31 -15.77
N VAL A 267 19.68 11.94 -16.73
CA VAL A 267 21.02 12.54 -16.88
C VAL A 267 20.93 14.03 -17.28
N LYS A 268 19.86 14.44 -17.97
CA LYS A 268 19.67 15.85 -18.37
C LYS A 268 19.21 16.76 -17.22
N LYS A 269 18.73 16.21 -16.10
CA LYS A 269 18.32 17.00 -14.93
C LYS A 269 19.55 17.45 -14.13
N ILE A 270 19.88 18.74 -14.24
CA ILE A 270 21.08 19.35 -13.64
C ILE A 270 21.15 19.11 -12.12
N ASP A 271 20.07 19.34 -11.39
CA ASP A 271 20.06 19.21 -9.93
C ASP A 271 20.23 17.76 -9.47
N LEU A 272 19.62 16.82 -10.20
CA LEU A 272 19.78 15.40 -9.95
C LEU A 272 21.22 14.95 -10.22
N GLU A 273 21.81 15.39 -11.33
CA GLU A 273 23.19 15.06 -11.69
C GLU A 273 24.18 15.62 -10.66
N LYS A 274 24.00 16.87 -10.23
CA LYS A 274 24.79 17.48 -9.14
C LYS A 274 24.68 16.68 -7.85
N THR A 275 23.46 16.26 -7.49
CA THR A 275 23.20 15.46 -6.27
C THR A 275 23.93 14.12 -6.33
N TYR A 276 23.82 13.38 -7.45
CA TYR A 276 24.55 12.13 -7.61
C TYR A 276 26.07 12.33 -7.63
N ALA A 277 26.57 13.39 -8.28
CA ALA A 277 28.00 13.70 -8.28
C ALA A 277 28.52 14.00 -6.87
N ASP A 278 27.77 14.74 -6.06
CA ASP A 278 28.16 15.06 -4.69
C ASP A 278 28.16 13.83 -3.78
N MET A 279 27.08 13.03 -3.81
CA MET A 279 27.04 11.75 -3.11
C MET A 279 28.19 10.82 -3.53
N ALA A 280 28.52 10.79 -4.82
CA ALA A 280 29.59 9.94 -5.35
C ALA A 280 30.97 10.40 -4.86
N ARG A 281 31.18 11.72 -4.73
CA ARG A 281 32.36 12.33 -4.09
C ARG A 281 32.45 11.95 -2.60
N ILE A 282 31.34 12.00 -1.87
CA ILE A 282 31.28 11.61 -0.45
C ILE A 282 31.70 10.15 -0.27
N VAL A 283 31.17 9.22 -1.07
CA VAL A 283 31.51 7.79 -0.94
C VAL A 283 32.80 7.38 -1.67
N GLY A 284 33.33 8.27 -2.53
CA GLY A 284 34.58 8.07 -3.25
C GLY A 284 34.49 7.10 -4.42
N ILE A 285 33.36 7.07 -5.15
CA ILE A 285 33.15 6.21 -6.33
C ILE A 285 32.74 7.06 -7.55
N PRO A 286 32.78 6.52 -8.79
CA PRO A 286 32.24 7.21 -9.95
C PRO A 286 30.72 7.41 -9.88
N THR A 287 30.22 8.56 -10.34
CA THR A 287 28.77 8.90 -10.37
C THR A 287 27.92 7.82 -11.02
N ARG A 288 28.39 7.23 -12.13
CA ARG A 288 27.68 6.13 -12.81
C ARG A 288 27.50 4.90 -11.93
N GLN A 289 28.50 4.57 -11.12
CA GLN A 289 28.44 3.44 -10.19
C GLN A 289 27.45 3.72 -9.05
N LEU A 290 27.43 4.95 -8.53
CA LEU A 290 26.44 5.35 -7.52
C LEU A 290 25.01 5.29 -8.08
N ARG A 291 24.77 5.77 -9.30
CA ARG A 291 23.44 5.70 -9.92
C ARG A 291 22.97 4.25 -10.08
N ALA A 292 23.88 3.37 -10.51
CA ALA A 292 23.59 1.94 -10.68
C ALA A 292 23.31 1.21 -9.36
N SER A 293 23.76 1.75 -8.21
CA SER A 293 23.50 1.16 -6.90
C SER A 293 22.12 1.51 -6.32
N ASN A 294 21.29 2.27 -7.05
CA ASN A 294 19.93 2.63 -6.65
C ASN A 294 19.81 3.13 -5.19
N PRO A 295 20.50 4.22 -4.82
CA PRO A 295 20.69 4.62 -3.43
C PRO A 295 19.39 4.96 -2.70
N ILE A 296 18.34 5.32 -3.43
CA ILE A 296 17.04 5.70 -2.87
C ILE A 296 16.39 4.59 -2.04
N ASP A 297 16.58 3.32 -2.39
CA ASP A 297 16.04 2.19 -1.60
C ASP A 297 16.72 2.10 -0.22
N SER A 298 18.05 2.30 -0.17
CA SER A 298 18.79 2.42 1.09
C SER A 298 18.36 3.66 1.87
N MET A 299 18.28 4.81 1.21
CA MET A 299 17.93 6.09 1.85
C MET A 299 16.51 6.07 2.42
N LEU A 300 15.55 5.47 1.73
CA LEU A 300 14.20 5.24 2.25
C LEU A 300 14.22 4.39 3.51
N CYS A 301 15.04 3.34 3.56
CA CYS A 301 15.17 2.54 4.78
C CYS A 301 15.74 3.36 5.95
N HIS A 302 16.82 4.13 5.73
CA HIS A 302 17.34 5.04 6.75
C HIS A 302 16.24 6.00 7.26
N PHE A 303 15.49 6.59 6.33
CA PHE A 303 14.40 7.51 6.65
C PHE A 303 13.27 6.84 7.44
N CYS A 304 12.73 5.71 6.97
CA CYS A 304 11.60 5.03 7.59
C CYS A 304 11.91 4.44 8.97
N HIS A 305 13.17 4.07 9.21
CA HIS A 305 13.63 3.57 10.50
C HIS A 305 14.22 4.65 11.41
N ASN A 306 14.15 5.93 11.01
CA ASN A 306 14.78 7.04 11.73
C ASN A 306 16.26 6.77 12.05
N ALA A 307 16.96 6.08 11.13
CA ALA A 307 18.37 5.79 11.23
C ALA A 307 19.16 6.91 10.54
N SER A 308 20.30 7.29 11.12
CA SER A 308 21.18 8.30 10.53
C SER A 308 21.59 7.90 9.12
N PHE A 309 21.54 8.84 8.18
CA PHE A 309 22.10 8.66 6.85
C PHE A 309 23.62 8.42 6.93
N PRO A 310 24.20 7.70 5.96
CA PRO A 310 25.59 7.30 6.06
C PRO A 310 26.57 8.47 5.87
N CYS A 311 27.62 8.46 6.70
CA CYS A 311 28.76 9.38 6.61
C CYS A 311 30.05 8.65 6.27
N THR A 312 30.95 9.35 5.61
CA THR A 312 32.34 8.95 5.38
C THR A 312 33.29 10.06 5.86
N LYS A 313 34.59 9.85 5.70
CA LYS A 313 35.59 10.90 5.95
C LYS A 313 35.45 12.14 5.04
N ASN A 314 34.74 12.03 3.92
CA ASN A 314 34.60 13.09 2.91
C ASN A 314 33.27 13.87 3.02
N GLY A 315 32.42 13.53 4.00
CA GLY A 315 31.12 14.15 4.22
C GLY A 315 30.02 13.13 4.52
N CYS A 316 28.78 13.60 4.58
CA CYS A 316 27.60 12.78 4.84
C CYS A 316 26.62 12.87 3.68
N ILE A 317 26.03 11.73 3.33
CA ILE A 317 24.76 11.74 2.60
C ILE A 317 23.70 12.16 3.62
N ASP A 318 22.76 13.00 3.22
CA ASP A 318 21.80 13.62 4.14
C ASP A 318 20.39 13.74 3.53
N ILE A 319 19.52 14.45 4.25
CA ILE A 319 18.14 14.66 3.87
C ILE A 319 17.97 15.51 2.60
N GLU A 320 18.92 16.39 2.28
CA GLU A 320 18.83 17.22 1.07
C GLU A 320 19.08 16.38 -0.18
N HIS A 321 20.06 15.47 -0.11
CA HIS A 321 20.25 14.46 -1.16
C HIS A 321 19.00 13.60 -1.35
N PHE A 322 18.38 13.18 -0.25
CA PHE A 322 17.16 12.38 -0.26
C PHE A 322 16.00 13.12 -0.94
N LYS A 323 15.76 14.37 -0.57
CA LYS A 323 14.69 15.21 -1.12
C LYS A 323 14.78 15.34 -2.63
N VAL A 324 15.97 15.59 -3.19
CA VAL A 324 16.14 15.76 -4.64
C VAL A 324 15.81 14.46 -5.38
N ILE A 325 16.33 13.32 -4.91
CA ILE A 325 16.08 12.03 -5.55
C ILE A 325 14.60 11.64 -5.43
N LYS A 326 14.00 11.81 -4.24
CA LYS A 326 12.59 11.46 -4.00
C LYS A 326 11.64 12.38 -4.77
N LYS A 327 11.93 13.68 -4.85
CA LYS A 327 11.18 14.64 -5.69
C LYS A 327 11.14 14.16 -7.13
N HIS A 328 12.30 13.78 -7.66
CA HIS A 328 12.38 13.29 -9.02
C HIS A 328 11.60 11.99 -9.25
N GLN A 329 11.61 11.04 -8.30
CA GLN A 329 10.76 9.85 -8.39
C GLN A 329 9.27 10.21 -8.47
N LEU A 330 8.82 11.16 -7.66
CA LEU A 330 7.42 11.60 -7.65
C LEU A 330 7.03 12.33 -8.95
N GLU A 331 7.96 13.08 -9.55
CA GLU A 331 7.77 13.66 -10.88
C GLU A 331 7.63 12.58 -11.97
N ASP A 332 8.50 11.56 -11.96
CA ASP A 332 8.45 10.43 -12.90
C ASP A 332 7.13 9.64 -12.75
N GLU A 333 6.69 9.40 -11.51
CA GLU A 333 5.40 8.75 -11.21
C GLU A 333 4.21 9.60 -11.69
N LYS A 334 4.24 10.92 -11.48
CA LYS A 334 3.19 11.84 -11.94
C LYS A 334 3.07 11.84 -13.46
N ASP A 335 4.18 11.86 -14.18
CA ASP A 335 4.17 11.85 -15.64
C ASP A 335 3.68 10.51 -16.19
N THR A 336 4.08 9.40 -15.55
CA THR A 336 3.55 8.07 -15.87
C THR A 336 2.03 8.00 -15.67
N ASN A 337 1.51 8.56 -14.57
CA ASN A 337 0.07 8.58 -14.30
C ASN A 337 -0.72 9.41 -15.32
N LYS A 338 -0.17 10.53 -15.82
CA LYS A 338 -0.82 11.28 -16.92
C LYS A 338 -0.93 10.45 -18.19
N VAL A 339 0.10 9.66 -18.51
CA VAL A 339 0.10 8.78 -19.68
C VAL A 339 -0.89 7.64 -19.51
N PHE A 340 -0.95 7.00 -18.33
CA PHE A 340 -1.92 5.93 -18.06
C PHE A 340 -3.39 6.38 -18.13
N VAL A 341 -3.70 7.62 -17.69
CA VAL A 341 -5.05 8.18 -17.84
C VAL A 341 -5.46 8.31 -19.31
N ILE A 342 -4.49 8.53 -20.22
CA ILE A 342 -4.74 8.60 -21.66
C ILE A 342 -4.97 7.20 -22.28
N PHE A 343 -4.48 6.14 -21.66
CA PHE A 343 -4.58 4.75 -22.15
C PHE A 343 -5.76 3.94 -21.60
N PHE A 344 -6.75 4.56 -20.93
CA PHE A 344 -8.04 3.90 -20.69
C PHE A 344 -8.83 3.78 -22.01
N PHE A 345 -8.45 2.80 -22.84
CA PHE A 345 -9.33 2.31 -23.89
C PHE A 345 -10.45 1.50 -23.24
N ILE A 346 -11.65 1.98 -23.46
CA ILE A 346 -12.92 1.28 -23.31
C ILE A 346 -12.77 -0.08 -24.00
N PHE A 347 -12.79 -1.17 -23.24
CA PHE A 347 -13.19 -2.45 -23.79
C PHE A 347 -14.69 -2.62 -23.53
N PRO A 348 -15.48 -2.97 -24.56
CA PRO A 348 -16.94 -3.06 -24.48
C PRO A 348 -17.42 -4.14 -23.50
#